data_AF-W1XPL4-F1
#
_entry.id   AF-W1XPL4-F1
#
_cell.length_a   1.000
_cell.length_b   1.000
_cell.length_c   1.000
_cell.angle_alpha   90.00
_cell.angle_beta   90.00
_cell.angle_gamma   90.00
#
_symmetry.space_group_name_H-M   'P 1'
#
loop_
_entity.id
_entity.type
_entity.pdbx_description
1 polymer ?
#
loop_
_entity_poly.entity_id
_entity_poly.type
_entity_poly.pdbx_seq_one_letter_code
_entity_poly.pdbx_strand_id
1 'polypeptide(L)'
;QTIDAADYQVQGHYQTPVIQHCHMESVTSLAWMEDDSRITIVSSTQIPHIVRRVVGQALDIPWSCVRVIKPFVGGGFGNKQDVLEEPMAAFLTSKLGG
;
A
#
# COMPACT_ATOMS: atom_id res chain seq x y z
N GLN A 1 -33.24 -27.01 16.86
CA GLN A 1 -34.31 -26.27 16.16
C GLN A 1 -33.59 -25.45 15.10
N THR A 2 -33.61 -25.97 13.88
CA THR A 2 -32.78 -25.51 12.74
C THR A 2 -33.50 -24.37 12.00
N ILE A 3 -32.83 -23.80 10.97
CA ILE A 3 -33.45 -22.89 10.00
C ILE A 3 -34.80 -23.46 9.51
N ASP A 4 -34.92 -24.79 9.36
CA ASP A 4 -36.14 -25.50 8.95
C ASP A 4 -37.35 -25.28 9.87
N ALA A 5 -37.12 -24.96 11.15
CA ALA A 5 -38.16 -24.74 12.13
C ALA A 5 -38.55 -23.26 12.30
N ALA A 6 -37.97 -22.35 11.50
CA ALA A 6 -38.25 -20.92 11.58
C ALA A 6 -39.60 -20.57 10.94
N ASP A 7 -40.36 -19.68 11.61
CA ASP A 7 -41.65 -19.17 11.12
C ASP A 7 -41.54 -18.46 9.76
N TYR A 8 -40.36 -17.90 9.47
CA TYR A 8 -40.04 -17.29 8.19
C TYR A 8 -38.62 -17.63 7.77
N GLN A 9 -38.45 -17.96 6.50
CA GLN A 9 -37.16 -18.18 5.86
C GLN A 9 -37.08 -17.31 4.62
N VAL A 10 -36.02 -16.52 4.50
CA VAL A 10 -35.79 -15.65 3.34
C VAL A 10 -34.43 -15.98 2.75
N GLN A 11 -34.40 -16.20 1.44
CA GLN A 11 -33.18 -16.46 0.69
C GLN A 11 -33.13 -15.55 -0.54
N GLY A 12 -31.93 -15.09 -0.89
CA GLY A 12 -31.69 -14.29 -2.08
C GLY A 12 -30.25 -14.43 -2.57
N HIS A 13 -30.06 -14.21 -3.86
CA HIS A 13 -28.75 -14.10 -4.48
C HIS A 13 -28.48 -12.62 -4.77
N TYR A 14 -27.31 -12.15 -4.33
CA TYR A 14 -26.90 -10.76 -4.48
C TYR A 14 -25.49 -10.70 -5.07
N GLN A 15 -25.24 -9.69 -5.89
CA GLN A 15 -23.94 -9.41 -6.49
C GLN A 15 -23.68 -7.91 -6.41
N THR A 16 -22.40 -7.56 -6.23
CA THR A 16 -21.94 -6.18 -6.27
C THR A 16 -20.84 -6.06 -7.33
N PRO A 17 -20.80 -4.95 -8.09
CA PRO A 17 -19.74 -4.73 -9.08
C PRO A 17 -18.40 -4.45 -8.39
N VAL A 18 -17.31 -4.55 -9.17
CA VAL A 18 -16.01 -4.00 -8.78
C VAL A 18 -16.07 -2.48 -8.90
N ILE A 19 -15.67 -1.78 -7.84
CA ILE A 19 -15.67 -0.31 -7.76
C ILE A 19 -14.24 0.20 -7.52
N GLN A 20 -13.93 1.37 -8.07
CA GLN A 20 -12.65 2.05 -7.86
C GLN A 20 -12.78 3.14 -6.78
N HIS A 21 -11.69 3.36 -6.05
CA HIS A 21 -11.61 4.27 -4.91
C HIS A 21 -11.69 5.75 -5.28
N CYS A 22 -11.30 6.10 -6.51
CA CYS A 22 -11.43 7.45 -7.10
C CYS A 22 -10.94 8.60 -6.20
N HIS A 23 -9.82 8.40 -5.49
CA HIS A 23 -9.15 9.50 -4.77
C HIS A 23 -8.63 10.55 -5.76
N MET A 24 -8.72 11.84 -5.38
CA MET A 24 -8.36 12.96 -6.27
C MET A 24 -6.86 13.01 -6.55
N GLU A 25 -6.04 12.66 -5.56
CA GLU A 25 -4.59 12.52 -5.73
C GLU A 25 -4.25 11.10 -6.17
N SER A 26 -3.56 10.94 -7.30
CA SER A 26 -3.04 9.65 -7.75
C SER A 26 -2.14 8.97 -6.72
N VAL A 27 -1.89 7.68 -6.93
CA VAL A 27 -0.78 7.00 -6.25
C VAL A 27 0.51 7.62 -6.77
N THR A 28 1.40 7.99 -5.85
CA THR A 28 2.69 8.61 -6.18
C THR A 28 3.74 8.16 -5.16
N SER A 29 4.94 7.86 -5.65
CA SER A 29 6.10 7.54 -4.82
C SER A 29 7.37 8.14 -5.40
N LEU A 30 8.13 8.84 -4.56
CA LEU A 30 9.46 9.37 -4.85
C LEU A 30 10.47 8.68 -3.93
N ALA A 31 11.60 8.24 -4.48
CA ALA A 31 12.67 7.65 -3.69
C ALA A 31 14.04 8.22 -4.09
N TRP A 32 14.94 8.31 -3.12
CA TRP A 32 16.35 8.66 -3.32
C TRP A 32 17.22 7.90 -2.31
N MET A 33 18.51 7.80 -2.61
CA MET A 33 19.50 7.24 -1.69
C MET A 33 20.21 8.36 -0.91
N GLU A 34 20.30 8.21 0.41
CA GLU A 34 21.10 9.07 1.29
C GLU A 34 22.57 8.61 1.30
N ASP A 35 23.47 9.47 1.80
CA ASP A 35 24.93 9.20 1.84
C ASP A 35 25.30 7.89 2.57
N ASP A 36 24.47 7.42 3.52
CA ASP A 36 24.64 6.17 4.28
C ASP A 36 24.06 4.94 3.55
N SER A 37 23.75 5.04 2.25
CA SER A 37 23.07 4.00 1.44
C SER A 37 21.64 3.66 1.92
N ARG A 38 21.05 4.49 2.79
CA ARG A 38 19.64 4.38 3.19
C ARG A 38 18.75 4.90 2.06
N ILE A 39 17.69 4.17 1.75
CA ILE A 39 16.68 4.62 0.79
C ILE A 39 15.58 5.35 1.55
N THR A 40 15.37 6.62 1.21
CA THR A 40 14.23 7.39 1.70
C THR A 40 13.15 7.48 0.63
N ILE A 41 11.93 7.15 1.02
CA ILE A 41 10.76 7.08 0.16
C ILE A 41 9.72 8.06 0.69
N VAL A 42 9.28 9.02 -0.12
CA VAL A 42 8.10 9.84 0.13
C VAL A 42 6.97 9.26 -0.71
N SER A 43 5.95 8.71 -0.06
CA SER A 43 4.85 8.04 -0.76
C SER A 43 3.48 8.47 -0.24
N SER A 44 2.54 8.56 -1.17
CA SER A 44 1.12 8.67 -0.87
C SER A 44 0.56 7.32 -0.39
N THR A 45 0.79 7.01 0.88
CA THR A 45 0.43 5.72 1.50
C THR A 45 -0.38 5.88 2.80
N GLN A 46 -1.20 4.89 3.16
CA GLN A 46 -1.86 4.79 4.47
C GLN A 46 -1.10 3.88 5.45
N ILE A 47 -0.06 3.18 4.98
CA ILE A 47 0.62 2.10 5.72
C ILE A 47 2.15 2.20 5.70
N PRO A 48 2.76 3.33 6.12
CA PRO A 48 4.20 3.58 5.94
C PRO A 48 5.12 2.53 6.58
N HIS A 49 4.72 1.92 7.71
CA HIS A 49 5.50 0.86 8.35
C HIS A 49 5.46 -0.47 7.60
N ILE A 50 4.33 -0.79 6.95
CA ILE A 50 4.20 -1.99 6.12
C ILE A 50 4.97 -1.78 4.82
N VAL A 51 4.88 -0.60 4.20
CA VAL A 51 5.71 -0.22 3.05
C VAL A 51 7.19 -0.44 3.37
N ARG A 52 7.68 0.09 4.50
CA ARG A 52 9.08 -0.08 4.92
C ARG A 52 9.49 -1.55 4.98
N ARG A 53 8.64 -2.41 5.55
CA ARG A 53 8.88 -3.86 5.62
C ARG A 53 8.91 -4.49 4.24
N VAL A 54 7.91 -4.21 3.39
CA VAL A 54 7.75 -4.83 2.07
C VAL A 54 8.89 -4.42 1.15
N VAL A 55 9.29 -3.15 1.17
CA VAL A 55 10.47 -2.68 0.40
C VAL A 55 11.73 -3.40 0.86
N GLY A 56 11.98 -3.49 2.17
CA GLY A 56 13.15 -4.21 2.69
C GLY A 56 13.16 -5.69 2.28
N GLN A 57 12.00 -6.34 2.27
CA GLN A 57 11.85 -7.73 1.79
C GLN A 57 12.07 -7.86 0.28
N ALA A 58 11.51 -6.94 -0.51
CA ALA A 58 11.60 -6.98 -1.98
C ALA A 58 13.02 -6.73 -2.49
N LEU A 59 13.79 -5.88 -1.80
CA LEU A 59 15.15 -5.50 -2.16
C LEU A 59 16.22 -6.33 -1.43
N ASP A 60 15.81 -7.24 -0.53
CA ASP A 60 16.70 -8.03 0.33
C ASP A 60 17.67 -7.15 1.18
N ILE A 61 17.13 -6.10 1.79
CA ILE A 61 17.88 -5.17 2.66
C ILE A 61 17.25 -5.05 4.05
N PRO A 62 18.03 -4.75 5.09
CA PRO A 62 17.50 -4.50 6.43
C PRO A 62 16.45 -3.38 6.43
N TRP A 63 15.37 -3.52 7.19
CA TRP A 63 14.34 -2.47 7.29
C TRP A 63 14.89 -1.16 7.86
N SER A 64 16.00 -1.22 8.59
CA SER A 64 16.73 -0.05 9.08
C SER A 64 17.34 0.78 7.96
N CYS A 65 17.51 0.23 6.76
CA CYS A 65 18.01 0.92 5.56
C CYS A 65 16.88 1.55 4.74
N VAL A 66 15.62 1.44 5.17
CA VAL A 66 14.46 2.03 4.48
C VAL A 66 13.76 3.02 5.40
N ARG A 67 13.58 4.25 4.93
CA ARG A 67 12.79 5.29 5.59
C ARG A 67 11.60 5.64 4.71
N VAL A 68 10.39 5.60 5.28
CA VAL A 68 9.16 5.99 4.58
C VAL A 68 8.60 7.24 5.22
N ILE A 69 8.41 8.29 4.43
CA ILE A 69 7.81 9.56 4.81
C ILE A 69 6.42 9.61 4.19
N LYS A 70 5.42 9.77 5.06
CA LYS A 70 4.02 9.89 4.66
C LYS A 70 3.56 11.34 4.79
N PRO A 71 3.48 12.13 3.70
CA PRO A 71 2.95 13.49 3.75
C PRO A 71 1.43 13.51 4.00
N PHE A 72 0.80 14.67 3.90
CA PHE A 72 -0.65 14.75 3.76
C PHE A 72 -1.07 14.05 2.46
N VAL A 73 -2.09 13.20 2.53
CA VAL A 73 -2.53 12.32 1.43
C VAL A 73 -3.92 12.76 0.96
N GLY A 74 -4.08 12.98 -0.34
CA GLY A 74 -5.30 13.46 -1.02
C GLY A 74 -6.35 12.36 -1.26
N GLY A 75 -6.60 11.54 -0.24
CA GLY A 75 -7.54 10.42 -0.29
C GLY A 75 -6.88 9.07 -0.59
N GLY A 76 -7.56 7.99 -0.19
CA GLY A 76 -7.08 6.61 -0.37
C GLY A 76 -8.20 5.58 -0.33
N PHE A 77 -9.16 5.74 0.60
CA PHE A 77 -10.39 4.95 0.71
C PHE A 77 -10.20 3.42 0.79
N GLY A 78 -8.99 2.94 1.12
CA GLY A 78 -8.64 1.52 1.12
C GLY A 78 -7.55 1.17 0.11
N ASN A 79 -7.45 1.89 -1.01
CA ASN A 79 -6.45 1.61 -2.05
C ASN A 79 -5.02 1.73 -1.54
N LYS A 80 -4.74 2.80 -0.80
CA LYS A 80 -3.42 3.12 -0.26
C LYS A 80 -3.10 2.34 1.03
N GLN A 81 -3.90 1.31 1.38
CA GLN A 81 -3.57 0.31 2.40
C GLN A 81 -2.78 -0.88 1.84
N ASP A 82 -2.60 -0.94 0.53
CA ASP A 82 -1.64 -1.84 -0.13
C ASP A 82 -0.31 -1.13 -0.40
N VAL A 83 0.72 -1.93 -0.69
CA VAL A 83 2.02 -1.44 -1.17
C VAL A 83 2.00 -1.46 -2.68
N LEU A 84 2.22 -0.31 -3.32
CA LEU A 84 1.96 -0.11 -4.74
C LEU A 84 3.25 0.24 -5.48
N GLU A 85 3.64 1.51 -5.50
CA GLU A 85 4.76 2.02 -6.30
C GLU A 85 6.09 2.01 -5.54
N GLU A 86 6.05 1.91 -4.21
CA GLU A 86 7.22 2.13 -3.35
C GLU A 86 8.37 1.13 -3.57
N PRO A 87 8.12 -0.19 -3.73
CA PRO A 87 9.19 -1.14 -4.02
C PRO A 87 9.87 -0.86 -5.37
N MET A 88 9.10 -0.41 -6.36
CA MET A 88 9.63 -0.10 -7.69
C MET A 88 10.48 1.17 -7.66
N ALA A 89 10.00 2.22 -6.98
CA ALA A 89 10.77 3.46 -6.80
C ALA A 89 12.11 3.17 -6.09
N ALA A 90 12.08 2.43 -4.98
CA ALA A 90 13.29 2.04 -4.25
C ALA A 90 14.25 1.19 -5.10
N PHE A 91 13.71 0.22 -5.86
CA PHE A 91 14.53 -0.61 -6.75
C PHE A 91 15.23 0.23 -7.81
N LEU A 92 14.52 1.13 -8.49
CA LEU A 92 15.10 1.99 -9.52
C LEU A 92 16.18 2.93 -8.94
N THR A 93 15.92 3.55 -7.78
CA THR A 93 16.93 4.31 -7.03
C THR A 93 18.21 3.50 -6.83
N SER A 94 18.09 2.24 -6.35
CA SER A 94 19.26 1.37 -6.14
C SER A 94 20.00 1.02 -7.43
N LYS A 95 19.28 0.86 -8.56
CA LYS A 95 19.89 0.50 -9.84
C LYS A 95 20.57 1.67 -10.54
N LEU A 96 20.14 2.89 -10.25
CA LEU A 96 20.69 4.11 -10.85
C LEU A 96 21.82 4.74 -10.02
N GLY A 97 22.12 4.20 -8.84
CA GLY A 97 23.20 4.68 -7.98
C GLY A 97 22.81 5.83 -7.05
N GLY A 98 21.52 6.04 -6.82
CA GLY A 98 20.98 7.08 -5.95
C GLY A 98 20.02 8.03 -6.65
#